data_AF-A0A936UNT0-F1
#
_entry.id   AF-A0A936UNT0-F1
#
_cell.length_a   1.000
_cell.length_b   1.000
_cell.length_c   1.000
_cell.angle_alpha   90.00
_cell.angle_beta   90.00
_cell.angle_gamma   90.00
#
_symmetry.space_group_name_H-M   'P 1'
#
loop_
_entity.id
_entity.type
_entity.pdbx_description
1 polymer ?
#
loop_
_entity_poly.entity_id
_entity_poly.type
_entity_poly.pdbx_seq_one_letter_code
_entity_poly.pdbx_strand_id
1 'polypeptide(L)' 'MSTKSHPVILRRRQVQERTGLSCSGIYARLDPNKPGYDPTFPRQISLGHGARAVGWLEHEVTSWLEAQIAKSRAAGG' A
#
# COMPACT_ATOMS: atom_id res chain seq x y z
N MET A 1 -13.25 -21.33 -15.53
CA MET A 1 -14.28 -20.55 -14.81
C MET A 1 -13.58 -19.39 -14.13
N SER A 2 -13.68 -18.16 -14.64
CA SER A 2 -13.07 -17.00 -13.97
C SER A 2 -14.05 -16.43 -12.95
N THR A 3 -13.83 -16.72 -11.68
CA THR A 3 -14.50 -16.02 -10.57
C THR A 3 -14.00 -14.58 -10.56
N LYS A 4 -14.89 -13.62 -10.90
CA LYS A 4 -14.61 -12.21 -10.68
C LYS A 4 -14.69 -11.95 -9.18
N SER A 5 -13.54 -11.88 -8.51
CA SER A 5 -13.47 -11.48 -7.10
C SER A 5 -13.80 -9.98 -6.96
N HIS A 6 -14.60 -9.64 -5.96
CA HIS A 6 -14.90 -8.24 -5.65
C HIS A 6 -13.66 -7.50 -5.13
N PRO A 7 -13.47 -6.23 -5.48
CA PRO A 7 -12.35 -5.44 -4.95
C PRO A 7 -12.50 -5.25 -3.44
N VAL A 8 -11.48 -5.64 -2.69
CA VAL A 8 -11.40 -5.43 -1.24
C VAL A 8 -10.62 -4.14 -0.97
N ILE A 9 -11.18 -3.25 -0.15
CA ILE A 9 -10.53 -2.01 0.24
C ILE A 9 -10.01 -2.09 1.67
N LEU A 10 -8.72 -1.82 1.84
CA LEU A 10 -8.06 -1.70 3.14
C LEU A 10 -8.07 -0.25 3.62
N ARG A 11 -8.46 -0.02 4.87
CA ARG A 11 -8.30 1.27 5.54
C ARG A 11 -6.87 1.41 6.07
N ARG A 12 -6.45 2.64 6.37
CA ARG A 12 -5.09 2.96 6.87
C ARG A 12 -4.62 2.05 8.00
N ARG A 13 -5.49 1.66 8.96
CA ARG A 13 -5.12 0.73 10.05
C ARG A 13 -4.75 -0.65 9.52
N GLN A 14 -5.56 -1.22 8.63
CA GLN A 14 -5.29 -2.51 7.99
C GLN A 14 -4.04 -2.46 7.11
N VAL A 15 -3.78 -1.34 6.43
CA VAL A 15 -2.52 -1.17 5.68
C VAL A 15 -1.32 -1.17 6.63
N GLN A 16 -1.38 -0.47 7.76
CA GLN A 16 -0.30 -0.51 8.77
C GLN A 16 -0.06 -1.94 9.30
N GLU A 17 -1.12 -2.69 9.59
CA GLU A 17 -1.04 -4.08 10.03
C GLU A 17 -0.40 -4.98 8.97
N ARG A 18 -0.80 -4.82 7.70
CA ARG A 18 -0.29 -5.61 6.57
C ARG A 18 1.17 -5.28 6.22
N THR A 19 1.54 -4.01 6.24
CA THR A 19 2.86 -3.56 5.79
C THR A 19 3.86 -3.41 6.94
N GLY A 20 3.42 -3.48 8.20
CA GLY A 20 4.25 -3.16 9.37
C GLY A 20 4.70 -1.71 9.45
N LEU A 21 4.15 -0.82 8.61
CA LEU A 21 4.53 0.58 8.55
C LEU A 21 3.72 1.39 9.56
N SER A 22 4.32 2.42 10.13
CA SER A 22 3.59 3.41 10.90
C SER A 22 2.74 4.31 10.00
N CYS A 23 1.79 5.04 10.59
CA CYS A 23 1.01 6.07 9.91
C CYS A 23 1.89 7.06 9.12
N SER A 24 2.95 7.58 9.74
CA SER A 24 3.89 8.50 9.09
C SER A 24 4.69 7.81 8.00
N GLY A 25 5.05 6.54 8.18
CA GLY A 25 5.74 5.74 7.18
C GLY A 25 4.93 5.48 5.91
N ILE A 26 3.60 5.35 6.03
CA ILE A 26 2.69 5.26 4.86
C ILE A 26 2.69 6.58 4.11
N TYR A 27 2.44 7.70 4.79
CA TYR A 27 2.37 9.01 4.11
C TYR A 27 3.72 9.47 3.56
N ALA A 28 4.83 9.09 4.20
CA ALA A 28 6.16 9.36 3.66
C ALA A 28 6.40 8.65 2.31
N ARG A 29 5.83 7.46 2.09
CA ARG A 29 5.91 6.75 0.80
C ARG A 29 5.08 7.38 -0.30
N LEU A 30 4.04 8.14 0.07
CA LEU A 30 3.12 8.78 -0.89
C LEU A 30 3.56 10.17 -1.33
N ASP A 31 4.41 10.85 -0.56
CA ASP A 31 4.82 12.23 -0.81
C ASP A 31 6.21 12.28 -1.48
N PRO A 32 6.32 12.73 -2.75
CA PRO A 32 7.58 12.84 -3.49
C PRO A 32 8.66 13.68 -2.79
N ASN A 33 8.26 14.57 -1.88
CA ASN A 33 9.17 15.45 -1.17
C ASN A 33 9.75 14.81 0.09
N LYS A 34 9.30 13.61 0.48
CA LYS A 34 9.79 12.91 1.67
C LYS A 34 10.93 11.95 1.29
N PRO A 35 11.93 11.77 2.16
CA PRO A 35 13.04 10.84 1.92
C PRO A 35 12.59 9.38 1.80
N GLY A 36 11.38 9.06 2.29
CA GLY A 36 10.79 7.74 2.20
C GLY A 36 9.87 7.53 1.01
N TYR A 37 9.83 8.45 0.04
CA TYR A 37 8.95 8.33 -1.13
C TYR A 37 9.21 7.04 -1.89
N ASP A 38 8.15 6.29 -2.16
CA ASP A 38 8.20 5.09 -2.97
C ASP A 38 7.14 5.19 -4.07
N PRO A 39 7.53 5.48 -5.33
CA PRO A 39 6.57 5.62 -6.43
C PRO A 39 5.85 4.30 -6.74
N THR A 40 6.33 3.16 -6.23
CA THR A 40 5.69 1.85 -6.38
C THR A 40 4.70 1.54 -5.26
N PHE A 41 4.64 2.37 -4.21
CA PHE A 41 3.69 2.18 -3.12
C PHE A 41 2.25 2.40 -3.61
N PRO A 42 1.28 1.56 -3.20
CA PRO A 42 -0.11 1.66 -3.65
C PRO A 42 -0.71 3.04 -3.38
N ARG A 43 -1.40 3.59 -4.37
CA ARG A 43 -2.05 4.89 -4.25
C ARG A 43 -3.33 4.76 -3.43
N GLN A 44 -3.60 5.78 -2.62
CA GLN A 44 -4.86 5.83 -1.89
C GLN A 44 -6.02 6.17 -2.83
N ILE A 45 -7.15 5.50 -2.65
CA ILE A 45 -8.43 5.83 -3.30
C ILE A 45 -9.30 6.64 -2.34
N SER A 46 -9.97 7.65 -2.89
CA SER A 46 -11.00 8.38 -2.14
C SER A 46 -12.29 7.56 -2.13
N LEU A 47 -12.83 7.30 -0.94
CA LEU A 47 -14.07 6.56 -0.71
C LEU A 47 -15.24 7.47 -0.33
N GLY A 48 -15.04 8.79 -0.30
CA GLY A 48 -16.08 9.74 0.05
C GLY A 48 -15.52 11.13 0.34
N HIS A 49 -16.32 11.95 1.00
CA HIS A 49 -15.94 13.32 1.33
C HIS A 49 -14.95 13.36 2.50
N GLY A 50 -13.85 14.07 2.28
CA GLY A 50 -12.85 14.40 3.31
C GLY A 50 -11.61 13.51 3.32
N ALA A 51 -10.50 14.09 3.80
CA ALA A 51 -9.17 13.48 3.77
C ALA A 51 -9.02 12.17 4.56
N ARG A 52 -9.98 11.84 5.43
CA ARG A 52 -9.99 10.59 6.23
C ARG A 52 -10.72 9.45 5.54
N ALA A 53 -11.53 9.73 4.52
CA ALA A 53 -12.31 8.75 3.80
C ALA A 53 -11.48 8.11 2.68
N VAL A 54 -10.30 7.60 3.01
CA VAL A 54 -9.39 6.96 2.02
C VAL A 54 -9.22 5.47 2.29
N GLY A 55 -8.78 4.74 1.28
CA GLY A 55 -8.44 3.32 1.36
C GLY A 55 -7.44 2.91 0.28
N TRP A 56 -7.04 1.65 0.29
CA TRP A 56 -6.12 1.05 -0.68
C TRP A 56 -6.70 -0.26 -1.20
N LEU A 57 -6.45 -0.57 -2.47
CA LEU A 57 -6.83 -1.87 -3.01
C LEU A 57 -5.97 -2.95 -2.38
N GLU A 58 -6.62 -4.00 -1.87
CA GLU A 58 -5.93 -5.09 -1.19
C GLU A 58 -4.85 -5.72 -2.09
N HIS A 59 -5.20 -6.00 -3.34
CA HIS A 59 -4.30 -6.66 -4.28
C HIS A 59 -3.08 -5.80 -4.61
N GLU A 60 -3.21 -4.47 -4.69
CA GLU A 60 -2.06 -3.57 -4.90
C GLU A 60 -1.11 -3.60 -3.70
N VAL A 61 -1.65 -3.61 -2.47
CA VAL A 61 -0.84 -3.76 -1.25
C VAL A 61 -0.13 -5.11 -1.22
N THR A 62 -0.80 -6.19 -1.61
CA THR A 62 -0.17 -7.51 -1.73
C THR A 62 0.96 -7.49 -2.75
N SER A 63 0.71 -7.01 -3.97
CA SER A 63 1.74 -6.97 -5.02
C SER A 63 2.94 -6.11 -4.63
N TRP A 64 2.73 -5.00 -3.93
CA TRP A 64 3.83 -4.20 -3.40
C TRP A 64 4.65 -4.98 -2.37
N LEU A 65 4.01 -5.69 -1.43
CA LEU A 65 4.71 -6.54 -0.45
C LEU A 65 5.52 -7.64 -1.11
N GLU A 66 4.95 -8.32 -2.11
CA GLU A 66 5.66 -9.34 -2.91
C GLU A 66 6.91 -8.75 -3.58
N ALA A 67 6.79 -7.55 -4.15
CA ALA A 67 7.93 -6.84 -4.73
C ALA A 67 8.99 -6.49 -3.67
N GLN A 68 8.61 -6.08 -2.45
CA GLN A 68 9.56 -5.83 -1.36
C GLN A 68 10.26 -7.12 -0.91
N ILE A 69 9.54 -8.25 -0.84
CA ILE A 69 10.11 -9.56 -0.53
C ILE A 69 11.13 -9.94 -1.60
N ALA A 70 10.77 -9.83 -2.88
CA ALA A 70 11.66 -10.13 -4.00
C ALA A 70 12.93 -9.26 -3.98
N LYS A 71 12.79 -7.94 -3.77
CA LYS A 71 13.92 -7.01 -3.62
C LYS A 71 14.83 -7.40 -2.46
N SER A 72 14.26 -7.71 -1.30
CA SER A 72 15.01 -8.11 -0.10
C SER A 72 15.79 -9.40 -0.31
N ARG A 73 15.25 -10.36 -1.05
CA ARG A 73 15.91 -11.65 -1.32
C ARG A 73 16.93 -11.56 -2.46
N ALA A 74 16.68 -10.73 -3.46
CA ALA A 74 17.61 -10.52 -4.57
C ALA A 74 18.89 -9.76 -4.15
N ALA A 75 18.80 -8.88 -3.14
CA ALA A 75 19.94 -8.12 -2.63
C ALA A 75 20.86 -8.92 -1.69
N GLY A 76 20.52 -10.18 -1.39
CA GLY A 76 21.27 -11.06 -0.48
C GLY A 76 21.92 -12.26 -1.16
N GLY A 77 22.09 -12.23 -2.49
CA GLY A 77 22.77 -13.25 -3.29
C GLY A 77 24.05 -12.73 -3.92
#